data_AF-X1E4F0-F1
#
_entry.id   AF-X1E4F0-F1
#
_cell.length_a   1.000
_cell.length_b   1.000
_cell.length_c   1.000
_cell.angle_alpha   90.00
_cell.angle_beta   90.00
_cell.angle_gamma   90.00
#
_symmetry.space_group_name_H-M   'P 1'
#
loop_
_entity.id
_entity.type
_entity.pdbx_description
1 polymer ?
#
loop_
_entity_poly.entity_id
_entity_poly.type
_entity_poly.pdbx_seq_one_letter_code
_entity_poly.pdbx_strand_id
1 'polypeptide(L)'
;QYNPDNKEEAITIIEELSEFKIEQNLEEGMIVFSELGDYFLALGHSQIAISLYDQSLEMSIDGNFEYKIPTLIDKLKRAYIATILSGYSTETINVDVLFNKAYKLKNVEKYNEQIKQFHDFNELFYTKFPLLTGKKIISYLNLDAKLKDYFEVVKIQPMANGKTLFVALHTELGLLGFLVFGDYQLSGVAENYSLKLKDTAKVRIYTPNTELKEKYLIRAIIEIKNKEFIDIIYNLPIFFQQMNI
;
A
#
# COMPACT_ATOMS: atom_id res chain seq x y z
N GLN A 1 -9.93 -4.24 -15.03
CA GLN A 1 -10.65 -3.43 -16.04
C GLN A 1 -11.20 -2.21 -15.30
N TYR A 2 -10.94 -1.02 -15.83
CA TYR A 2 -11.37 0.27 -15.27
C TYR A 2 -12.90 0.41 -15.39
N ASN A 3 -13.60 0.68 -14.28
CA ASN A 3 -15.03 0.98 -14.29
C ASN A 3 -15.23 2.51 -14.10
N PRO A 4 -15.70 3.24 -15.12
CA PRO A 4 -15.92 4.69 -15.04
C PRO A 4 -16.88 5.11 -13.91
N ASP A 5 -17.82 4.25 -13.53
CA ASP A 5 -18.86 4.55 -12.54
C ASP A 5 -18.29 4.79 -11.14
N ASN A 6 -17.19 4.11 -10.79
CA ASN A 6 -16.53 4.24 -9.48
C ASN A 6 -15.90 5.64 -9.28
N LYS A 7 -15.59 6.35 -10.38
CA LYS A 7 -14.94 7.67 -10.35
C LYS A 7 -15.93 8.80 -10.03
N GLU A 8 -17.17 8.68 -10.47
CA GLU A 8 -18.19 9.70 -10.25
C GLU A 8 -18.72 9.63 -8.82
N GLU A 9 -18.99 8.41 -8.33
CA GLU A 9 -19.35 8.13 -6.92
C GLU A 9 -18.29 8.64 -5.94
N ALA A 10 -17.03 8.38 -6.26
CA ALA A 10 -15.87 8.93 -5.60
C ALA A 10 -15.88 10.47 -5.44
N ILE A 11 -16.14 11.18 -6.54
CA ILE A 11 -16.16 12.65 -6.56
C ILE A 11 -17.33 13.16 -5.70
N THR A 12 -18.52 12.55 -5.84
CA THR A 12 -19.71 12.90 -5.04
C THR A 12 -19.46 12.75 -3.54
N ILE A 13 -18.84 11.63 -3.11
CA ILE A 13 -18.52 11.43 -1.69
C ILE A 13 -17.57 12.53 -1.18
N ILE A 14 -16.55 12.90 -1.96
CA ILE A 14 -15.61 13.96 -1.58
C ILE A 14 -16.29 15.34 -1.50
N GLU A 15 -17.21 15.63 -2.42
CA GLU A 15 -17.98 16.87 -2.44
C GLU A 15 -18.90 16.98 -1.21
N GLU A 16 -19.64 15.91 -0.87
CA GLU A 16 -20.49 15.87 0.33
C GLU A 16 -19.69 16.09 1.62
N LEU A 17 -18.44 15.61 1.68
CA LEU A 17 -17.58 15.76 2.86
C LEU A 17 -16.98 17.15 3.00
N SER A 18 -16.81 17.86 1.88
CA SER A 18 -16.37 19.26 1.91
C SER A 18 -17.41 20.18 2.56
N GLU A 19 -18.68 19.74 2.64
CA GLU A 19 -19.76 20.42 3.37
C GLU A 19 -19.76 20.12 4.87
N PHE A 20 -19.02 19.10 5.32
CA PHE A 20 -18.90 18.76 6.73
C PHE A 20 -18.08 19.82 7.47
N LYS A 21 -18.53 20.26 8.66
CA LYS A 21 -17.78 21.24 9.49
C LYS A 21 -16.60 20.58 10.21
N ILE A 22 -15.64 20.09 9.44
CA ILE A 22 -14.46 19.33 9.89
C ILE A 22 -13.67 20.07 10.97
N GLU A 23 -13.55 21.40 10.86
CA GLU A 23 -12.84 22.23 11.84
C GLU A 23 -13.43 22.14 13.27
N GLN A 24 -14.70 21.74 13.40
CA GLN A 24 -15.39 21.56 14.68
C GLN A 24 -15.36 20.11 15.19
N ASN A 25 -14.93 19.16 14.37
CA ASN A 25 -14.91 17.74 14.72
C ASN A 25 -13.71 16.99 14.09
N LEU A 26 -12.51 17.34 14.55
CA LEU A 26 -11.24 16.84 13.98
C LEU A 26 -11.10 15.31 14.08
N GLU A 27 -11.60 14.69 15.15
CA GLU A 27 -11.50 13.24 15.32
C GLU A 27 -12.35 12.50 14.28
N GLU A 28 -13.60 12.94 14.09
CA GLU A 28 -14.50 12.38 13.10
C GLU A 28 -13.98 12.62 11.67
N GLY A 29 -13.54 13.84 11.37
CA GLY A 29 -12.89 14.15 10.09
C GLY A 29 -11.68 13.25 9.84
N MET A 30 -10.78 13.12 10.83
CA MET A 30 -9.60 12.25 10.71
C MET A 30 -9.99 10.82 10.35
N ILE A 31 -11.00 10.25 11.02
CA ILE A 31 -11.47 8.88 10.77
C ILE A 31 -12.03 8.77 9.35
N VAL A 32 -12.97 9.65 8.99
CA VAL A 32 -13.65 9.62 7.69
C VAL A 32 -12.66 9.72 6.53
N PHE A 33 -11.73 10.68 6.58
CA PHE A 33 -10.70 10.81 5.54
C PHE A 33 -9.76 9.60 5.48
N SER A 34 -9.45 8.96 6.61
CA SER A 34 -8.65 7.73 6.62
C SER A 34 -9.39 6.56 5.98
N GLU A 35 -10.69 6.39 6.26
CA GLU A 35 -11.50 5.30 5.71
C GLU A 35 -11.76 5.46 4.22
N LEU A 36 -11.96 6.70 3.76
CA LEU A 36 -12.09 6.99 2.35
C LEU A 36 -10.78 6.75 1.61
N GLY A 37 -9.65 7.10 2.20
CA GLY A 37 -8.37 6.73 1.63
C GLY A 37 -8.25 5.21 1.40
N ASP A 38 -8.72 4.40 2.35
CA ASP A 38 -8.75 2.93 2.20
C ASP A 38 -9.69 2.51 1.07
N TYR A 39 -10.88 3.12 0.99
CA TYR A 39 -11.87 2.90 -0.07
C TYR A 39 -11.26 3.16 -1.45
N PHE A 40 -10.69 4.34 -1.64
CA PHE A 40 -10.11 4.75 -2.92
C PHE A 40 -8.89 3.93 -3.30
N LEU A 41 -8.05 3.56 -2.34
CA LEU A 41 -6.93 2.68 -2.60
C LEU A 41 -7.41 1.30 -3.05
N ALA A 42 -8.48 0.77 -2.44
CA ALA A 42 -9.08 -0.52 -2.81
C ALA A 42 -9.78 -0.51 -4.17
N LEU A 43 -10.10 0.67 -4.70
CA LEU A 43 -10.58 0.87 -6.06
C LEU A 43 -9.43 1.09 -7.07
N GLY A 44 -8.19 1.20 -6.61
CA GLY A 44 -7.01 1.47 -7.44
C GLY A 44 -6.74 2.96 -7.70
N HIS A 45 -7.44 3.86 -7.00
CA HIS A 45 -7.26 5.30 -7.09
C HIS A 45 -6.24 5.81 -6.05
N SER A 46 -5.02 5.30 -6.14
CA SER A 46 -3.94 5.54 -5.16
C SER A 46 -3.58 7.03 -4.98
N GLN A 47 -3.68 7.85 -6.03
CA GLN A 47 -3.46 9.30 -5.93
C GLN A 47 -4.51 10.01 -5.07
N ILE A 48 -5.78 9.61 -5.17
CA ILE A 48 -6.86 10.15 -4.34
C ILE A 48 -6.64 9.71 -2.90
N ALA A 49 -6.31 8.43 -2.69
CA ALA A 49 -6.01 7.89 -1.37
C ALA A 49 -4.88 8.67 -0.68
N ILE A 50 -3.82 9.05 -1.39
CA ILE A 50 -2.74 9.90 -0.84
C ILE A 50 -3.30 11.22 -0.30
N SER A 51 -4.10 11.94 -1.08
CA SER A 51 -4.68 13.23 -0.66
C SER A 51 -5.57 13.08 0.59
N LEU A 52 -6.36 12.01 0.66
CA LEU A 52 -7.25 11.74 1.78
C LEU A 52 -6.48 11.36 3.05
N TYR A 53 -5.49 10.49 2.94
CA TYR A 53 -4.62 10.16 4.07
C TYR A 53 -3.80 11.36 4.55
N ASP A 54 -3.40 12.26 3.64
CA ASP A 54 -2.69 13.49 3.98
C ASP A 54 -3.57 14.41 4.83
N GLN A 55 -4.81 14.63 4.42
CA GLN A 55 -5.78 15.40 5.21
C GLN A 55 -6.06 14.75 6.57
N SER A 56 -6.17 13.43 6.62
CA SER A 56 -6.30 12.69 7.89
C SER A 56 -5.08 12.87 8.79
N LEU A 57 -3.87 12.88 8.23
CA LEU A 57 -2.62 13.12 8.97
C LEU A 57 -2.55 14.55 9.52
N GLU A 58 -2.94 15.55 8.73
CA GLU A 58 -3.01 16.95 9.17
C GLU A 58 -3.95 17.11 10.36
N MET A 59 -5.16 16.53 10.29
CA MET A 59 -6.11 16.54 11.40
C MET A 59 -5.61 15.76 12.62
N SER A 60 -4.91 14.65 12.41
CA SER A 60 -4.29 13.86 13.49
C SER A 60 -3.24 14.67 14.25
N ILE A 61 -2.43 15.44 13.54
CA ILE A 61 -1.40 16.30 14.12
C ILE A 61 -2.02 17.44 14.91
N ASP A 62 -2.94 18.20 14.31
CA ASP A 62 -3.55 19.36 14.95
C ASP A 62 -4.51 18.97 16.09
N GLY A 63 -5.14 17.79 16.00
CA GLY A 63 -5.97 17.19 17.04
C GLY A 63 -5.20 16.46 18.15
N ASN A 64 -3.86 16.36 18.06
CA ASN A 64 -2.99 15.58 18.96
C ASN A 64 -3.35 14.09 19.06
N PHE A 65 -3.86 13.50 17.98
CA PHE A 65 -4.16 12.06 17.88
C PHE A 65 -2.91 11.26 17.50
N GLU A 66 -1.82 11.41 18.27
CA GLU A 66 -0.49 10.88 17.93
C GLU A 66 -0.48 9.36 17.68
N TYR A 67 -1.38 8.64 18.34
CA TYR A 67 -1.54 7.20 18.18
C TYR A 67 -1.95 6.78 16.75
N LYS A 68 -2.54 7.68 15.95
CA LYS A 68 -2.92 7.40 14.55
C LYS A 68 -1.80 7.67 13.54
N ILE A 69 -0.86 8.55 13.88
CA ILE A 69 0.17 9.02 12.95
C ILE A 69 0.96 7.87 12.30
N PRO A 70 1.47 6.86 13.05
CA PRO A 70 2.24 5.77 12.43
C PRO A 70 1.44 5.00 11.37
N THR A 71 0.17 4.71 11.66
CA THR A 71 -0.73 4.01 10.72
C THR A 71 -0.99 4.85 9.46
N LEU A 72 -1.21 6.16 9.60
CA LEU A 72 -1.45 7.05 8.46
C LEU A 72 -0.20 7.19 7.59
N ILE A 73 0.99 7.24 8.19
CA ILE A 73 2.26 7.24 7.47
C ILE A 73 2.44 5.95 6.66
N ASP A 74 2.14 4.78 7.23
CA ASP A 74 2.25 3.51 6.50
C ASP A 74 1.24 3.41 5.35
N LYS A 75 0.00 3.85 5.56
CA LYS A 75 -1.02 3.98 4.50
C LYS A 75 -0.57 4.88 3.36
N LEU A 76 0.01 6.04 3.67
CA LEU A 76 0.53 6.95 2.65
C LEU A 76 1.72 6.34 1.88
N LYS A 77 2.69 5.70 2.56
CA LYS A 77 3.82 5.01 1.89
C LYS A 77 3.30 4.00 0.88
N ARG A 78 2.30 3.21 1.28
CA ARG A 78 1.68 2.21 0.41
C ARG A 78 1.03 2.84 -0.82
N ALA A 79 0.20 3.86 -0.63
CA ALA A 79 -0.48 4.54 -1.74
C ALA A 79 0.50 5.26 -2.68
N TYR A 80 1.56 5.86 -2.13
CA TYR A 80 2.63 6.49 -2.91
C TYR A 80 3.35 5.47 -3.80
N ILE A 81 3.70 4.30 -3.27
CA ILE A 81 4.33 3.24 -4.05
C ILE A 81 3.39 2.67 -5.11
N ALA A 82 2.12 2.44 -4.77
CA ALA A 82 1.12 2.02 -5.74
C ALA A 82 1.07 3.00 -6.93
N THR A 83 1.06 4.31 -6.65
CA THR A 83 1.10 5.38 -7.67
C THR A 83 2.36 5.33 -8.54
N ILE A 84 3.54 5.13 -7.95
CA ILE A 84 4.79 5.02 -8.71
C ILE A 84 4.75 3.79 -9.64
N LEU A 85 4.31 2.64 -9.12
CA LEU A 85 4.33 1.37 -9.85
C LEU A 85 3.23 1.22 -10.90
N SER A 86 2.11 1.93 -10.75
CA SER A 86 1.10 2.05 -11.80
C SER A 86 1.58 2.88 -12.99
N GLY A 87 2.70 3.62 -12.83
CA GLY A 87 2.98 4.82 -13.60
C GLY A 87 2.00 5.90 -13.17
N TYR A 88 2.40 7.18 -13.23
CA TYR A 88 1.45 8.28 -13.11
C TYR A 88 0.44 8.11 -14.25
N SER A 89 -0.70 7.48 -14.00
CA SER A 89 -1.81 7.55 -14.92
C SER A 89 -2.18 9.03 -14.94
N THR A 90 -2.04 9.66 -16.10
CA THR A 90 -2.57 10.99 -16.40
C THR A 90 -4.10 10.92 -16.47
N GLU A 91 -4.72 10.21 -15.54
CA GLU A 91 -6.13 10.37 -15.29
C GLU A 91 -6.26 11.74 -14.66
N THR A 92 -6.70 12.67 -15.50
CA THR A 92 -7.32 13.93 -15.12
C THR A 92 -8.53 13.62 -14.25
N ILE A 93 -8.29 13.19 -13.02
CA ILE A 93 -9.13 13.56 -11.89
C ILE A 93 -8.98 15.08 -11.84
N ASN A 94 -10.10 15.79 -11.72
CA ASN A 94 -10.06 17.22 -11.53
C ASN A 94 -9.45 17.46 -10.14
N VAL A 95 -8.11 17.46 -10.08
CA VAL A 95 -7.35 17.57 -8.85
C VAL A 95 -7.68 18.89 -8.17
N ASP A 96 -8.25 19.87 -8.88
CA ASP A 96 -8.73 21.13 -8.32
C ASP A 96 -9.83 20.93 -7.24
N VAL A 97 -10.63 19.86 -7.31
CA VAL A 97 -11.59 19.49 -6.24
C VAL A 97 -10.87 18.86 -5.04
N LEU A 98 -9.78 18.13 -5.27
CA LEU A 98 -8.90 17.59 -4.22
C LEU A 98 -7.97 18.67 -3.61
N PHE A 99 -7.67 19.74 -4.35
CA PHE A 99 -6.77 20.83 -3.95
C PHE A 99 -7.47 21.90 -3.12
N ASN A 100 -8.79 22.00 -3.19
CA ASN A 100 -9.56 22.68 -2.15
C ASN A 100 -9.56 21.80 -0.90
N LYS A 101 -8.44 21.81 -0.17
CA LYS A 101 -8.31 21.06 1.09
C LYS A 101 -9.53 21.36 1.96
N ALA A 102 -10.21 20.31 2.39
CA ALA A 102 -11.33 20.43 3.31
C ALA A 102 -10.85 20.87 4.71
N TYR A 103 -9.55 20.70 4.99
CA TYR A 103 -8.90 21.13 6.20
C TYR A 103 -7.63 21.95 5.95
N LYS A 104 -7.38 22.93 6.82
CA LYS A 104 -6.17 23.76 6.79
C LYS A 104 -5.28 23.43 7.97
N LEU A 105 -4.17 22.75 7.68
CA LEU A 105 -3.10 22.46 8.63
C LEU A 105 -2.60 23.71 9.36
N LYS A 106 -2.51 23.63 10.68
CA LYS A 106 -1.99 24.67 11.56
C LYS A 106 -0.55 24.38 11.97
N ASN A 107 -0.23 23.14 12.33
CA ASN A 107 1.11 22.75 12.78
C ASN A 107 1.98 22.19 11.64
N VAL A 108 2.43 23.09 10.77
CA VAL A 108 3.27 22.76 9.58
C VAL A 108 4.61 22.14 9.97
N GLU A 109 5.21 22.57 11.09
CA GLU A 109 6.51 22.06 11.55
C GLU A 109 6.41 20.57 11.94
N LYS A 110 5.46 20.22 12.81
CA LYS A 110 5.24 18.82 13.23
C LYS A 110 4.87 17.93 12.04
N TYR A 111 4.09 18.44 11.09
CA TYR A 111 3.80 17.73 9.85
C TYR A 111 5.07 17.42 9.04
N ASN A 112 5.93 18.42 8.82
CA ASN A 112 7.19 18.22 8.09
C ASN A 112 8.10 17.19 8.78
N GLU A 113 8.12 17.16 10.11
CA GLU A 113 8.84 16.12 10.87
C GLU A 113 8.31 14.71 10.59
N GLN A 114 6.97 14.54 10.55
CA GLN A 114 6.37 13.24 10.26
C GLN A 114 6.61 12.81 8.81
N ILE A 115 6.47 13.72 7.85
CA ILE A 115 6.71 13.42 6.42
C ILE A 115 8.19 13.12 6.14
N LYS A 116 9.13 13.57 6.97
CA LYS A 116 10.54 13.18 6.83
C LYS A 116 10.74 11.65 6.90
N GLN A 117 9.86 10.91 7.56
CA GLN A 117 9.89 9.44 7.61
C GLN A 117 9.76 8.77 6.23
N PHE A 118 9.29 9.49 5.19
CA PHE A 118 9.32 9.01 3.81
C PHE A 118 10.73 8.97 3.22
N HIS A 119 11.60 9.88 3.64
CA HIS A 119 12.97 9.90 3.16
C HIS A 119 13.70 8.61 3.56
N ASP A 120 13.57 8.20 4.82
CA ASP A 120 14.16 6.96 5.34
C ASP A 120 13.61 5.72 4.63
N PHE A 121 12.32 5.74 4.26
CA PHE A 121 11.72 4.68 3.47
C PHE A 121 12.30 4.60 2.04
N ASN A 122 12.54 5.75 1.40
CA ASN A 122 13.14 5.80 0.07
C ASN A 122 14.59 5.31 0.06
N GLU A 123 15.34 5.51 1.15
CA GLU A 123 16.70 4.97 1.29
C GLU A 123 16.73 3.43 1.18
N LEU A 124 15.65 2.74 1.58
CA LEU A 124 15.56 1.28 1.45
C LEU A 124 15.73 0.84 -0.01
N PHE A 125 15.26 1.59 -1.01
CA PHE A 125 15.43 1.22 -2.42
C PHE A 125 16.90 1.15 -2.86
N TYR A 126 17.77 1.89 -2.18
CA TYR A 126 19.18 2.00 -2.52
C TYR A 126 20.08 1.18 -1.61
N THR A 127 19.59 0.70 -0.47
CA THR A 127 20.35 -0.16 0.45
C THR A 127 20.21 -1.64 0.11
N LYS A 128 21.30 -2.39 0.30
CA LYS A 128 21.34 -3.84 0.06
C LYS A 128 20.41 -4.57 1.05
N PHE A 129 19.62 -5.52 0.53
CA PHE A 129 18.75 -6.34 1.37
C PHE A 129 19.57 -7.29 2.25
N PRO A 130 19.37 -7.30 3.58
CA PRO A 130 20.25 -8.04 4.49
C PRO A 130 19.95 -9.54 4.59
N LEU A 131 18.75 -9.99 4.22
CA LEU A 131 18.27 -11.37 4.48
C LEU A 131 18.38 -12.29 3.26
N LEU A 132 19.40 -12.10 2.42
CA LEU A 132 19.62 -12.91 1.23
C LEU A 132 20.10 -14.32 1.58
N THR A 133 19.59 -15.33 0.89
CA THR A 133 19.95 -16.75 1.05
C THR A 133 20.67 -17.32 -0.19
N GLY A 134 20.63 -16.58 -1.31
CA GLY A 134 21.28 -16.95 -2.56
C GLY A 134 20.65 -18.20 -3.19
N LYS A 135 21.42 -19.29 -3.28
CA LYS A 135 20.95 -20.58 -3.83
C LYS A 135 20.31 -21.48 -2.77
N LYS A 136 20.48 -21.19 -1.49
CA LYS A 136 20.01 -22.04 -0.38
C LYS A 136 18.51 -21.85 -0.16
N ILE A 137 17.79 -22.97 -0.04
CA ILE A 137 16.40 -23.00 0.41
C ILE A 137 16.39 -22.96 1.95
N ILE A 138 15.59 -22.06 2.51
CA ILE A 138 15.41 -21.90 3.96
C ILE A 138 13.96 -22.24 4.32
N SER A 139 13.80 -23.02 5.39
CA SER A 139 12.50 -23.33 5.98
C SER A 139 11.99 -22.17 6.83
N TYR A 140 10.67 -22.01 6.91
CA TYR A 140 10.00 -20.97 7.69
C TYR A 140 10.56 -20.80 9.12
N LEU A 141 10.79 -21.89 9.84
CA LEU A 141 11.34 -21.87 11.20
C LEU A 141 12.64 -21.06 11.31
N ASN A 142 13.48 -21.11 10.28
CA ASN A 142 14.80 -20.46 10.21
C ASN A 142 14.77 -19.09 9.52
N LEU A 143 13.59 -18.59 9.12
CA LEU A 143 13.46 -17.23 8.58
C LEU A 143 13.53 -16.20 9.71
N ASP A 144 14.03 -15.02 9.36
CA ASP A 144 13.92 -13.83 10.18
C ASP A 144 12.45 -13.56 10.53
N ALA A 145 12.18 -13.06 11.73
CA ALA A 145 10.83 -12.81 12.21
C ALA A 145 10.05 -11.83 11.29
N LYS A 146 10.73 -10.83 10.72
CA LYS A 146 10.09 -9.85 9.81
C LYS A 146 9.60 -10.50 8.52
N LEU A 147 10.26 -11.56 8.06
CA LEU A 147 9.82 -12.33 6.88
C LEU A 147 8.57 -13.19 7.13
N LYS A 148 8.14 -13.30 8.39
CA LYS A 148 6.96 -14.08 8.79
C LYS A 148 5.70 -13.21 8.93
N ASP A 149 5.86 -11.89 8.80
CA ASP A 149 4.77 -10.94 8.89
C ASP A 149 3.94 -10.88 7.59
N TYR A 150 2.92 -10.02 7.58
CA TYR A 150 2.13 -9.71 6.41
C TYR A 150 2.87 -8.74 5.48
N PHE A 151 2.66 -8.95 4.18
CA PHE A 151 3.16 -8.08 3.13
C PHE A 151 2.00 -7.55 2.31
N GLU A 152 1.88 -6.24 2.22
CA GLU A 152 0.79 -5.60 1.49
C GLU A 152 1.09 -5.58 0.00
N VAL A 153 0.25 -6.19 -0.82
CA VAL A 153 0.48 -6.25 -2.25
C VAL A 153 0.19 -4.87 -2.87
N VAL A 154 1.06 -4.46 -3.80
CA VAL A 154 0.96 -3.19 -4.55
C VAL A 154 1.08 -3.42 -6.07
N LYS A 155 1.53 -4.61 -6.49
CA LYS A 155 1.48 -5.01 -7.90
C LYS A 155 1.37 -6.52 -8.03
N ILE A 156 0.59 -6.95 -9.00
CA ILE A 156 0.52 -8.36 -9.43
C ILE A 156 0.89 -8.40 -10.91
N GLN A 157 1.89 -9.21 -11.25
CA GLN A 157 2.39 -9.35 -12.61
C GLN A 157 2.46 -10.83 -12.98
N PRO A 158 1.60 -11.30 -13.91
CA PRO A 158 1.77 -12.61 -14.53
C PRO A 158 3.13 -12.68 -15.25
N MET A 159 3.83 -13.78 -15.05
CA MET A 159 5.14 -14.07 -15.62
C MET A 159 5.06 -15.31 -16.51
N ALA A 160 6.04 -15.47 -17.40
CA ALA A 160 6.14 -16.68 -18.22
C ALA A 160 6.25 -17.96 -17.37
N ASN A 161 5.83 -19.09 -17.95
CA ASN A 161 5.90 -20.43 -17.36
C ASN A 161 5.01 -20.63 -16.12
N GLY A 162 3.83 -20.01 -16.10
CA GLY A 162 2.84 -20.21 -15.03
C GLY A 162 3.35 -19.73 -13.67
N LYS A 163 4.00 -18.56 -13.65
CA LYS A 163 4.47 -17.91 -12.42
C LYS A 163 3.77 -16.58 -12.28
N THR A 164 3.60 -16.14 -11.05
CA THR A 164 3.11 -14.80 -10.74
C THR A 164 4.11 -14.10 -9.84
N LEU A 165 4.49 -12.88 -10.22
CA LEU A 165 5.26 -11.99 -9.38
C LEU A 165 4.29 -11.07 -8.64
N PHE A 166 4.26 -11.18 -7.32
CA PHE A 166 3.63 -10.19 -6.47
C PHE A 166 4.70 -9.23 -5.97
N VAL A 167 4.51 -7.93 -6.19
CA VAL A 167 5.32 -6.90 -5.54
C VAL A 167 4.56 -6.51 -4.28
N ALA A 168 5.20 -6.71 -3.14
CA ALA A 168 4.58 -6.47 -1.85
C ALA A 168 5.47 -5.65 -0.93
N LEU A 169 4.84 -4.76 -0.18
CA LEU A 169 5.42 -3.82 0.76
C LEU A 169 5.45 -4.43 2.15
N HIS A 170 6.56 -4.24 2.84
CA HIS A 170 6.66 -4.37 4.29
C HIS A 170 7.32 -3.10 4.83
N THR A 171 6.76 -2.54 5.89
CA THR A 171 7.14 -1.24 6.47
C THR A 171 8.65 -1.13 6.77
N GLU A 172 9.23 -2.18 7.35
CA GLU A 172 10.67 -2.22 7.65
C GLU A 172 11.57 -2.82 6.55
N LEU A 173 11.07 -3.77 5.76
CA LEU A 173 11.89 -4.48 4.76
C LEU A 173 11.88 -3.78 3.39
N GLY A 174 10.95 -2.86 3.16
CA GLY A 174 10.70 -2.22 1.88
C GLY A 174 9.96 -3.13 0.90
N LEU A 175 10.15 -2.89 -0.39
CA LEU A 175 9.50 -3.68 -1.45
C LEU A 175 10.24 -4.98 -1.74
N LEU A 176 9.50 -6.09 -1.70
CA LEU A 176 9.98 -7.43 -2.03
C LEU A 176 9.13 -8.02 -3.17
N GLY A 177 9.77 -8.80 -4.02
CA GLY A 177 9.09 -9.58 -5.05
C GLY A 177 8.83 -11.00 -4.57
N PHE A 178 7.58 -11.43 -4.46
CA PHE A 178 7.22 -12.82 -4.24
C PHE A 178 6.99 -13.50 -5.58
N LEU A 179 7.96 -14.30 -6.02
CA LEU A 179 7.85 -15.08 -7.25
C LEU A 179 7.24 -16.43 -6.93
N VAL A 180 5.94 -16.56 -7.17
CA VAL A 180 5.15 -17.74 -6.81
C VAL A 180 4.87 -18.58 -8.04
N PHE A 181 5.10 -19.88 -7.95
CA PHE A 181 4.78 -20.83 -9.02
C PHE A 181 3.30 -21.21 -8.91
N GLY A 182 2.56 -20.98 -9.98
CA GLY A 182 1.12 -21.11 -10.05
C GLY A 182 0.52 -19.98 -10.88
N ASP A 183 -0.54 -20.31 -11.62
CA ASP A 183 -1.41 -19.31 -12.23
C ASP A 183 -2.52 -18.95 -11.23
N TYR A 184 -2.72 -17.65 -11.00
CA TYR A 184 -3.66 -17.13 -10.01
C TYR A 184 -4.64 -16.20 -10.72
N GLN A 185 -5.89 -16.63 -10.81
CA GLN A 185 -6.98 -15.80 -11.29
C GLN A 185 -7.50 -14.95 -10.13
N LEU A 186 -6.83 -13.84 -9.86
CA LEU A 186 -7.22 -12.88 -8.84
C LEU A 186 -8.07 -11.78 -9.46
N SER A 187 -9.15 -11.39 -8.78
CA SER A 187 -10.03 -10.30 -9.16
C SER A 187 -9.66 -9.00 -8.42
N GLY A 188 -10.15 -7.86 -8.89
CA GLY A 188 -9.89 -6.58 -8.23
C GLY A 188 -8.47 -6.05 -8.44
N VAL A 189 -8.08 -5.10 -7.60
CA VAL A 189 -6.76 -4.42 -7.67
C VAL A 189 -5.76 -5.08 -6.72
N ALA A 190 -4.47 -4.83 -6.95
CA ALA A 190 -3.39 -5.46 -6.22
C ALA A 190 -3.43 -5.14 -4.72
N GLU A 191 -3.87 -3.93 -4.40
CA GLU A 191 -4.00 -3.35 -3.07
C GLU A 191 -5.06 -4.05 -2.20
N ASN A 192 -5.92 -4.88 -2.80
CA ASN A 192 -6.87 -5.68 -2.02
C ASN A 192 -6.26 -7.00 -1.53
N TYR A 193 -4.95 -7.19 -1.67
CA TYR A 193 -4.29 -8.42 -1.28
C TYR A 193 -3.17 -8.19 -0.27
N SER A 194 -2.99 -9.18 0.61
CA SER A 194 -1.77 -9.33 1.40
C SER A 194 -1.25 -10.74 1.31
N LEU A 195 0.05 -10.87 1.51
CA LEU A 195 0.77 -12.14 1.47
C LEU A 195 1.27 -12.49 2.86
N LYS A 196 1.22 -13.79 3.18
CA LYS A 196 1.88 -14.34 4.37
C LYS A 196 2.49 -15.69 4.05
N LEU A 197 3.73 -15.90 4.49
CA LEU A 197 4.34 -17.22 4.40
C LEU A 197 3.71 -18.16 5.43
N LYS A 198 3.33 -19.37 4.99
CA LYS A 198 2.86 -20.43 5.89
C LYS A 198 4.01 -21.00 6.71
N ASP A 199 3.71 -21.59 7.85
CA ASP A 199 4.68 -22.24 8.74
C ASP A 199 5.43 -23.43 8.10
N THR A 200 4.86 -24.02 7.06
CA THR A 200 5.46 -25.07 6.23
C THR A 200 6.33 -24.53 5.10
N ALA A 201 6.42 -23.21 4.93
CA ALA A 201 7.07 -22.59 3.78
C ALA A 201 8.55 -22.97 3.66
N LYS A 202 8.98 -23.18 2.42
CA LYS A 202 10.38 -23.33 2.03
C LYS A 202 10.67 -22.37 0.90
N VAL A 203 11.51 -21.38 1.17
CA VAL A 203 11.73 -20.25 0.27
C VAL A 203 13.21 -20.07 -0.05
N ARG A 204 13.47 -19.41 -1.16
CA ARG A 204 14.81 -18.95 -1.55
C ARG A 204 14.76 -17.45 -1.74
N ILE A 205 15.68 -16.71 -1.12
CA ILE A 205 15.69 -15.25 -1.16
C ILE A 205 16.96 -14.78 -1.86
N TYR A 206 16.82 -14.05 -2.96
CA TYR A 206 17.95 -13.64 -3.78
C TYR A 206 17.74 -12.25 -4.39
N THR A 207 18.83 -11.68 -4.90
CA THR A 207 18.81 -10.36 -5.52
C THR A 207 18.05 -10.43 -6.87
N PRO A 208 17.10 -9.52 -7.13
CA PRO A 208 16.46 -9.43 -8.44
C PRO A 208 17.46 -9.13 -9.55
N ASN A 209 17.09 -9.44 -10.79
CA ASN A 209 17.83 -8.92 -11.93
C ASN A 209 17.62 -7.38 -12.04
N THR A 210 18.48 -6.72 -12.81
CA THR A 210 18.46 -5.25 -12.95
C THR A 210 17.11 -4.75 -13.44
N GLU A 211 16.50 -5.42 -14.42
CA GLU A 211 15.20 -5.05 -14.99
C GLU A 211 14.08 -5.03 -13.94
N LEU A 212 13.90 -6.11 -13.16
CA LEU A 212 12.86 -6.16 -12.13
C LEU A 212 13.14 -5.18 -11.00
N LYS A 213 14.42 -4.96 -10.65
CA LYS A 213 14.82 -4.00 -9.64
C LYS A 213 14.44 -2.57 -10.06
N GLU A 214 14.76 -2.18 -11.29
CA GLU A 214 14.48 -0.83 -11.79
C GLU A 214 12.99 -0.61 -12.03
N LYS A 215 12.30 -1.63 -12.58
CA LYS A 215 10.89 -1.53 -12.93
C LYS A 215 9.96 -1.51 -11.70
N TYR A 216 10.28 -2.31 -10.68
CA TYR A 216 9.40 -2.51 -9.53
C TYR A 216 9.98 -2.05 -8.19
N LEU A 217 11.20 -1.50 -8.19
CA LEU A 217 11.91 -1.04 -6.99
C LEU A 217 12.07 -2.13 -5.91
N ILE A 218 11.94 -3.41 -6.29
CA ILE A 218 12.07 -4.53 -5.36
C ILE A 218 13.53 -4.76 -4.99
N ARG A 219 13.77 -5.06 -3.70
CA ARG A 219 15.12 -5.21 -3.16
C ARG A 219 15.60 -6.66 -3.14
N ALA A 220 14.68 -7.60 -3.01
CA ALA A 220 14.92 -9.03 -3.06
C ALA A 220 13.71 -9.76 -3.67
N ILE A 221 13.97 -10.96 -4.20
CA ILE A 221 12.95 -11.91 -4.62
C ILE A 221 12.88 -13.03 -3.60
N ILE A 222 11.68 -13.30 -3.09
CA ILE A 222 11.31 -14.49 -2.34
C ILE A 222 10.67 -15.47 -3.32
N GLU A 223 11.38 -16.52 -3.69
CA GLU A 223 10.86 -17.55 -4.59
C GLU A 223 10.14 -18.65 -3.82
N ILE A 224 8.92 -18.95 -4.26
CA ILE A 224 8.03 -19.93 -3.68
C ILE A 224 7.58 -20.89 -4.78
N LYS A 225 8.09 -22.12 -4.73
CA LYS A 225 7.83 -23.15 -5.76
C LYS A 225 6.52 -23.90 -5.57
N ASN A 226 5.89 -23.78 -4.40
CA ASN A 226 4.64 -24.45 -4.08
C ASN A 226 3.65 -23.41 -3.54
N LYS A 227 2.48 -23.31 -4.19
CA LYS A 227 1.39 -22.42 -3.76
C LYS A 227 0.94 -22.67 -2.32
N GLU A 228 1.09 -23.89 -1.82
CA GLU A 228 0.73 -24.25 -0.45
C GLU A 228 1.68 -23.67 0.61
N PHE A 229 2.70 -22.90 0.23
CA PHE A 229 3.63 -22.24 1.15
C PHE A 229 3.31 -20.77 1.41
N ILE A 230 2.27 -20.25 0.77
CA ILE A 230 1.87 -18.85 0.90
C ILE A 230 0.36 -18.75 1.02
N ASP A 231 -0.09 -17.87 1.90
CA ASP A 231 -1.46 -17.38 1.93
C ASP A 231 -1.53 -16.09 1.12
N ILE A 232 -2.47 -16.05 0.16
CA ILE A 232 -2.87 -14.84 -0.56
C ILE A 232 -4.23 -14.46 0.00
N ILE A 233 -4.25 -13.40 0.79
CA ILE A 233 -5.39 -13.01 1.60
C ILE A 233 -6.03 -11.79 0.96
N TYR A 234 -7.31 -11.92 0.62
CA TYR A 234 -8.10 -10.82 0.10
C TYR A 234 -8.60 -9.96 1.26
N ASN A 235 -8.15 -8.71 1.29
CA ASN A 235 -8.48 -7.72 2.30
C ASN A 235 -9.38 -6.66 1.68
N LEU A 236 -10.66 -6.72 2.02
CA LEU A 236 -11.62 -5.68 1.68
C LEU A 236 -11.69 -4.68 2.85
N PRO A 237 -11.60 -3.36 2.61
CA PRO A 237 -11.85 -2.36 3.65
C PRO A 237 -13.18 -2.62 4.37
N ILE A 238 -13.21 -2.34 5.68
CA ILE A 238 -14.35 -2.64 6.57
C ILE A 238 -15.67 -2.07 6.01
N PHE A 239 -15.61 -0.89 5.39
CA PHE A 239 -16.76 -0.25 4.75
C PHE A 239 -17.46 -1.16 3.71
N PHE A 240 -16.71 -1.76 2.79
CA PHE A 240 -17.31 -2.66 1.80
C PHE A 240 -17.90 -3.93 2.45
N GLN A 241 -17.31 -4.42 3.53
CA GLN A 241 -17.85 -5.55 4.29
C GLN A 241 -19.22 -5.21 4.91
N GLN A 242 -19.42 -3.95 5.30
CA GLN A 242 -20.69 -3.47 5.87
C GLN A 242 -21.77 -3.23 4.80
N MET A 243 -21.38 -2.93 3.56
CA MET A 243 -22.31 -2.71 2.45
C MET A 243 -22.86 -4.01 1.81
N ASN A 244 -22.44 -5.20 2.28
CA ASN A 244 -22.82 -6.50 1.68
C ASN A 244 -22.54 -6.57 0.15
N ILE A 245 -21.44 -5.98 -0.30
CA ILE A 245 -20.93 -6.10 -1.68
C ILE A 245 -19.82 -7.13 -1.72
#